data_AF-A0A497KIL8-F1
#
_entry.id   AF-A0A497KIL8-F1
#
_cell.length_a   1.000
_cell.length_b   1.000
_cell.length_c   1.000
_cell.angle_alpha   90.00
_cell.angle_beta   90.00
_cell.angle_gamma   90.00
#
_symmetry.space_group_name_H-M   'P 1'
#
loop_
_entity.id
_entity.type
_entity.pdbx_description
1 polymer ?
#
loop_
_entity_poly.entity_id
_entity_poly.type
_entity_poly.pdbx_seq_one_letter_code
_entity_poly.pdbx_strand_id
1 'polypeptide(L)'
;VYSEQILGKTNPKIGLLNIGEEEGKGTNFIKETFDFLRAQQGINFIGSVEGRDVFSGEVDCVICDGFVGNIILKVAESLGETITEMLKRELSKNAFTKSISFLLKSSLKNLKKNLDYSEYGGAPLLGTQKTCIIAHGASSSKAIKNAIRVAKEFVGHQINENIIKAIKG
;
A
#
# COMPACT_ATOMS: atom_id res chain seq x y z
N VAL A 1 14.12 -1.26 -5.54
CA VAL A 1 13.58 -1.20 -6.93
C VAL A 1 12.22 -0.48 -7.04
N TYR A 2 11.07 -1.12 -6.76
CA TYR A 2 9.76 -0.48 -7.02
C TYR A 2 9.55 0.85 -6.27
N SER A 3 9.75 0.84 -4.95
CA SER A 3 9.58 2.05 -4.12
C SER A 3 10.53 3.19 -4.54
N GLU A 4 11.74 2.86 -4.98
CA GLU A 4 12.71 3.86 -5.47
C GLU A 4 12.35 4.40 -6.85
N GLN A 5 12.09 3.51 -7.81
CA GLN A 5 11.98 3.89 -9.23
C GLN A 5 10.59 4.41 -9.61
N ILE A 6 9.53 3.92 -8.95
CA ILE A 6 8.16 4.33 -9.23
C ILE A 6 7.64 5.32 -8.18
N LEU A 7 7.92 5.10 -6.89
CA LEU A 7 7.44 5.97 -5.82
C LEU A 7 8.43 7.09 -5.43
N GLY A 8 9.63 7.10 -6.03
CA GLY A 8 10.64 8.14 -5.79
C GLY A 8 11.23 8.12 -4.38
N LYS A 9 11.07 7.02 -3.62
CA LYS A 9 11.59 6.90 -2.26
C LYS A 9 13.08 6.53 -2.30
N THR A 10 13.95 7.48 -1.97
CA THR A 10 15.39 7.22 -1.87
C THR A 10 15.67 6.36 -0.63
N ASN A 11 16.35 5.23 -0.79
CA ASN A 11 16.71 4.30 0.29
C ASN A 11 15.49 3.89 1.18
N PRO A 12 14.46 3.26 0.58
CA PRO A 12 13.16 3.04 1.21
C PRO A 12 13.29 2.18 2.48
N LYS A 13 12.69 2.63 3.58
CA LYS A 13 12.66 1.88 4.85
C LYS A 13 11.78 0.62 4.70
N ILE A 14 12.36 -0.54 4.94
CA ILE A 14 11.70 -1.85 4.81
C ILE A 14 11.52 -2.45 6.19
N GLY A 15 10.28 -2.75 6.58
CA GLY A 15 9.94 -3.37 7.86
C GLY A 15 9.27 -4.73 7.68
N LEU A 16 9.49 -5.65 8.61
CA LEU A 16 8.81 -6.95 8.66
C LEU A 16 7.63 -6.88 9.64
N LEU A 17 6.41 -7.09 9.15
CA LEU A 17 5.23 -7.05 9.99
C LEU A 17 5.26 -8.16 11.04
N ASN A 18 5.09 -7.78 12.30
CA ASN A 18 5.13 -8.68 13.44
C ASN A 18 4.09 -8.26 14.51
N ILE A 19 3.90 -9.11 15.51
CA ILE A 19 3.01 -8.87 16.66
C ILE A 19 3.66 -8.03 17.77
N GLY A 20 4.89 -7.56 17.55
CA GLY A 20 5.67 -6.73 18.46
C GLY A 20 7.03 -6.36 17.84
N GLU A 21 7.62 -5.27 18.32
CA GLU A 21 8.93 -4.78 17.84
C GLU A 21 10.12 -5.64 18.30
N GLU A 22 9.95 -6.46 19.34
CA GLU A 22 11.01 -7.31 19.90
C GLU A 22 11.42 -8.45 18.95
N GLU A 23 12.73 -8.69 18.77
CA GLU A 23 13.30 -9.72 17.88
C GLU A 23 12.79 -11.16 18.18
N GLY A 24 12.32 -11.42 19.40
CA GLY A 24 11.83 -12.75 19.83
C GLY A 24 10.34 -13.02 19.56
N LYS A 25 9.58 -12.04 19.07
CA LYS A 25 8.12 -12.13 18.85
C LYS A 25 7.79 -12.71 17.47
N GLY A 26 6.62 -13.31 17.35
CA GLY A 26 6.14 -13.90 16.10
C GLY A 26 6.40 -15.40 15.98
N THR A 27 5.94 -15.96 14.86
CA THR A 27 6.09 -17.38 14.52
C THR A 27 7.53 -17.69 14.13
N ASN A 28 7.91 -18.98 14.09
CA ASN A 28 9.24 -19.38 13.61
C ASN A 28 9.51 -18.87 12.18
N PHE A 29 8.49 -18.89 11.33
CA PHE A 29 8.58 -18.32 9.97
C PHE A 29 8.97 -16.84 9.98
N ILE A 30 8.39 -16.02 10.86
CA ILE A 30 8.72 -14.59 10.97
C ILE A 30 10.15 -14.41 11.52
N LYS A 31 10.57 -15.22 12.49
CA LYS A 31 11.94 -15.17 13.04
C LYS A 31 13.00 -15.52 11.99
N GLU A 32 12.79 -16.62 11.26
CA GLU A 32 13.67 -17.02 10.16
C GLU A 32 13.72 -15.95 9.05
N THR A 33 12.56 -15.34 8.72
CA THR A 33 12.49 -14.26 7.74
C THR A 33 13.22 -13.01 8.23
N PHE A 34 13.12 -12.68 9.52
CA PHE A 34 13.83 -11.56 10.13
C PHE A 34 15.34 -11.72 9.99
N ASP A 35 15.87 -12.89 10.38
CA ASP A 35 17.30 -13.20 10.28
C ASP A 35 17.77 -13.15 8.82
N PHE A 36 16.98 -13.70 7.90
CA PHE A 36 17.25 -13.66 6.47
C PHE A 36 17.34 -12.22 5.93
N LEU A 37 16.36 -11.37 6.26
CA LEU A 37 16.31 -9.97 5.81
C LEU A 37 17.43 -9.14 6.42
N ARG A 38 17.74 -9.35 7.71
CA ARG A 38 18.85 -8.69 8.40
C ARG A 38 20.21 -9.00 7.77
N ALA A 39 20.37 -10.21 7.22
CA ALA A 39 21.60 -10.62 6.54
C ALA A 39 21.74 -10.05 5.12
N GLN A 40 20.67 -9.50 4.53
CA GLN A 40 20.74 -8.94 3.17
C GLN A 40 21.46 -7.60 3.15
N GLN A 41 22.47 -7.48 2.29
CA GLN A 41 23.11 -6.20 1.99
C GLN A 41 22.34 -5.44 0.91
N GLY A 42 22.41 -4.11 0.92
CA GLY A 42 21.78 -3.28 -0.12
C GLY A 42 20.27 -3.03 0.07
N ILE A 43 19.70 -3.43 1.20
CA ILE A 43 18.35 -3.03 1.62
C ILE A 43 18.38 -2.25 2.93
N ASN A 44 17.50 -1.26 3.07
CA ASN A 44 17.33 -0.50 4.31
C ASN A 44 16.30 -1.20 5.22
N PHE A 45 16.69 -2.35 5.75
CA PHE A 45 15.85 -3.11 6.68
C PHE A 45 15.88 -2.50 8.09
N ILE A 46 14.74 -2.00 8.55
CA ILE A 46 14.61 -1.31 9.85
C ILE A 46 14.15 -2.23 10.99
N GLY A 47 13.93 -3.52 10.70
CA GLY A 47 13.49 -4.51 11.68
C GLY A 47 11.99 -4.78 11.67
N SER A 48 11.47 -5.21 12.82
CA SER A 48 10.05 -5.55 13.01
C SER A 48 9.20 -4.28 13.07
N VAL A 49 8.01 -4.33 12.49
CA VAL A 49 7.01 -3.26 12.54
C VAL A 49 5.65 -3.82 12.94
N GLU A 50 4.83 -3.04 13.63
CA GLU A 50 3.52 -3.46 14.10
C GLU A 50 2.39 -2.91 13.20
N GLY A 51 1.16 -3.40 13.42
CA GLY A 51 0.00 -2.96 12.66
C GLY A 51 -0.27 -1.45 12.69
N ARG A 52 0.16 -0.75 13.75
CA ARG A 52 0.07 0.72 13.85
C ARG A 52 0.99 1.45 12.87
N ASP A 53 2.14 0.84 12.54
CA ASP A 53 3.17 1.47 11.72
C ASP A 53 2.83 1.40 10.23
N VAL A 54 1.94 0.47 9.84
CA VAL A 54 1.45 0.33 8.46
C VAL A 54 0.87 1.64 7.92
N PHE A 55 0.26 2.46 8.78
CA PHE A 55 -0.38 3.72 8.39
C PHE A 55 0.36 4.97 8.89
N SER A 56 1.51 4.82 9.55
CA SER A 56 2.23 5.96 10.14
C SER A 56 2.97 6.81 9.11
N GLY A 57 3.31 6.22 7.95
CA GLY A 57 4.16 6.84 6.93
C GLY A 57 5.66 6.76 7.24
N GLU A 58 6.03 6.17 8.38
CA GLU A 58 7.43 5.99 8.80
C GLU A 58 8.12 4.81 8.12
N VAL A 59 7.35 3.92 7.47
CA VAL A 59 7.83 2.72 6.78
C VAL A 59 7.39 2.79 5.31
N ASP A 60 8.32 2.62 4.37
CA ASP A 60 8.02 2.72 2.94
C ASP A 60 7.59 1.39 2.33
N CYS A 61 8.02 0.27 2.91
CA CYS A 61 7.67 -1.08 2.47
C CYS A 61 7.50 -2.01 3.68
N VAL A 62 6.30 -2.58 3.82
CA VAL A 62 6.00 -3.56 4.87
C VAL A 62 5.93 -4.95 4.25
N ILE A 63 6.78 -5.86 4.74
CA ILE A 63 6.81 -7.27 4.35
C ILE A 63 5.88 -8.05 5.28
N CYS A 64 5.03 -8.90 4.72
CA CYS A 64 4.16 -9.80 5.47
C CYS A 64 3.85 -11.05 4.63
N ASP A 65 3.31 -12.08 5.25
CA ASP A 65 2.73 -13.20 4.51
C ASP A 65 1.45 -12.74 3.78
N GLY A 66 1.13 -13.42 2.68
CA GLY A 66 -0.01 -13.05 1.84
C GLY A 66 -1.37 -13.17 2.52
N PHE A 67 -1.51 -14.01 3.55
CA PHE A 67 -2.75 -14.16 4.29
C PHE A 67 -2.98 -12.97 5.22
N VAL A 68 -2.00 -12.62 6.05
CA VAL A 68 -2.05 -11.45 6.94
C VAL A 68 -2.14 -10.16 6.12
N GLY A 69 -1.34 -10.02 5.06
CA GLY A 69 -1.39 -8.86 4.18
C GLY A 69 -2.76 -8.64 3.55
N ASN A 70 -3.41 -9.70 3.08
CA ASN A 70 -4.75 -9.63 2.51
C ASN A 70 -5.82 -9.28 3.56
N ILE A 71 -5.70 -9.78 4.79
CA ILE A 71 -6.58 -9.37 5.90
C ILE A 71 -6.41 -7.88 6.19
N ILE A 72 -5.18 -7.41 6.36
CA ILE A 72 -4.89 -5.99 6.65
C ILE A 72 -5.43 -5.09 5.54
N LEU A 73 -5.19 -5.45 4.28
CA LEU A 73 -5.68 -4.69 3.13
C LEU A 73 -7.21 -4.55 3.16
N LYS A 74 -7.94 -5.67 3.33
CA LYS A 74 -9.41 -5.64 3.37
C LYS A 74 -9.96 -4.90 4.59
N VAL A 75 -9.28 -4.99 5.73
CA VAL A 75 -9.64 -4.23 6.93
C VAL A 75 -9.44 -2.74 6.68
N ALA A 76 -8.32 -2.35 6.07
CA ALA A 76 -8.02 -0.96 5.73
C ALA A 76 -9.07 -0.37 4.77
N GLU A 77 -9.41 -1.12 3.72
CA GLU A 77 -10.46 -0.77 2.76
C GLU A 77 -11.82 -0.57 3.47
N SER A 78 -12.25 -1.56 4.26
CA SER A 78 -13.53 -1.51 4.98
C SER A 78 -13.59 -0.36 6.00
N LEU A 79 -12.48 -0.08 6.69
CA LEU A 79 -12.39 1.05 7.62
C LEU A 79 -12.48 2.39 6.88
N GLY A 80 -11.79 2.54 5.74
CA GLY A 80 -11.86 3.74 4.91
C GLY A 80 -13.28 4.04 4.43
N GLU A 81 -14.01 3.02 3.99
CA GLU A 81 -15.43 3.13 3.61
C GLU A 81 -16.29 3.53 4.81
N THR A 82 -16.15 2.83 5.94
CA THR A 82 -16.92 3.08 7.16
C THR A 82 -16.72 4.52 7.68
N ILE A 83 -15.47 5.00 7.76
CA ILE A 83 -15.16 6.37 8.18
C ILE A 83 -15.80 7.38 7.21
N THR A 84 -15.71 7.12 5.90
CA THR A 84 -16.31 7.99 4.88
C THR A 84 -17.83 8.07 5.03
N GLU A 85 -18.50 6.97 5.32
CA GLU A 85 -19.95 6.93 5.55
C GLU A 85 -20.34 7.65 6.85
N MET A 86 -19.62 7.41 7.94
CA MET A 86 -19.83 8.10 9.21
C MET A 86 -19.69 9.62 9.05
N LEU A 87 -18.66 10.09 8.34
CA LEU A 87 -18.47 11.51 8.06
C LEU A 87 -19.63 12.10 7.24
N LYS A 88 -20.08 11.42 6.19
CA LYS A 88 -21.23 11.87 5.39
C LYS A 88 -22.50 11.96 6.24
N ARG A 89 -22.74 10.98 7.11
CA ARG A 89 -23.92 10.96 7.98
C ARG A 89 -23.95 12.18 8.90
N GLU A 90 -22.86 12.46 9.62
CA GLU A 90 -22.80 13.62 10.53
C GLU A 90 -22.89 14.95 9.78
N LEU A 91 -22.22 15.07 8.63
CA LEU A 91 -22.24 16.28 7.80
C LEU A 91 -23.58 16.53 7.08
N SER A 92 -24.49 15.54 7.07
CA SER A 92 -25.81 15.65 6.45
C SER A 92 -26.97 15.79 7.45
N LYS A 93 -26.66 15.76 8.75
CA LYS A 93 -27.62 15.65 9.86
C LYS A 93 -28.63 16.78 9.96
N ASN A 94 -28.22 18.03 9.69
CA ASN A 94 -29.10 19.21 9.80
C ASN A 94 -28.61 20.35 8.90
N ALA A 95 -29.44 21.41 8.76
CA ALA A 95 -29.19 22.51 7.82
C ALA A 95 -27.84 23.21 8.06
N PHE A 96 -27.43 23.32 9.32
CA PHE A 96 -26.14 23.89 9.71
C PHE A 96 -24.96 23.01 9.29
N THR A 97 -24.98 21.69 9.56
CA THR A 97 -23.88 20.82 9.13
C THR A 97 -23.81 20.67 7.61
N LYS A 98 -24.96 20.76 6.92
CA LYS A 98 -25.01 20.81 5.45
C LYS A 98 -24.33 22.06 4.88
N SER A 99 -24.49 23.23 5.51
CA SER A 99 -23.81 24.45 5.04
C SER A 99 -22.29 24.35 5.23
N ILE A 100 -21.83 23.78 6.35
CA ILE A 100 -20.41 23.49 6.59
C ILE A 100 -19.88 22.47 5.57
N SER A 101 -20.63 21.40 5.31
CA SER A 101 -20.28 20.38 4.32
C SER A 101 -20.11 20.98 2.92
N PHE A 102 -20.94 21.96 2.55
CA PHE A 102 -20.81 22.67 1.30
C PHE A 102 -19.50 23.46 1.21
N LEU A 103 -19.10 24.16 2.28
CA LEU A 103 -17.82 24.88 2.35
C LEU A 103 -16.63 23.92 2.26
N LEU A 104 -16.72 22.74 2.89
CA LEU A 104 -15.67 21.73 2.92
C LEU A 104 -15.69 20.77 1.73
N LYS A 105 -16.62 20.93 0.78
CA LYS A 105 -16.88 19.96 -0.30
C LYS A 105 -15.64 19.59 -1.11
N SER A 106 -14.77 20.56 -1.39
CA SER A 106 -13.51 20.32 -2.12
C SER A 106 -12.54 19.46 -1.30
N SER A 107 -12.33 19.78 -0.02
CA SER A 107 -11.47 19.04 0.89
C SER A 107 -12.00 17.61 1.14
N LEU A 108 -13.32 17.46 1.32
CA LEU A 108 -13.97 16.15 1.48
C LEU A 108 -13.85 15.29 0.22
N LYS A 109 -13.93 15.90 -0.96
CA LYS A 109 -13.71 15.20 -2.23
C LYS A 109 -12.26 14.72 -2.36
N ASN A 110 -11.29 15.53 -1.94
CA ASN A 110 -9.88 15.14 -1.94
C ASN A 110 -9.58 14.05 -0.91
N LEU A 111 -10.17 14.13 0.30
CA LEU A 111 -10.08 13.07 1.30
C LEU A 111 -10.64 11.75 0.76
N LYS A 112 -11.84 11.78 0.16
CA LYS A 112 -12.42 10.59 -0.47
C LYS A 112 -11.50 10.04 -1.56
N LYS A 113 -10.87 10.91 -2.36
CA LYS A 113 -9.93 10.50 -3.39
C LYS A 113 -8.72 9.77 -2.81
N ASN A 114 -8.17 10.25 -1.70
CA ASN A 114 -7.01 9.62 -1.05
C ASN A 114 -7.33 8.25 -0.44
N LEU A 115 -8.60 8.01 -0.07
CA LEU A 115 -9.10 6.74 0.44
C LEU A 115 -9.61 5.80 -0.68
N ASP A 116 -9.71 6.27 -1.92
CA ASP A 116 -10.28 5.51 -3.04
C ASP A 116 -9.19 4.70 -3.76
N TYR A 117 -9.21 3.39 -3.55
CA TYR A 117 -8.29 2.45 -4.18
C TYR A 117 -8.33 2.49 -5.72
N SER A 118 -9.46 2.89 -6.33
CA SER A 118 -9.59 2.98 -7.79
C SER A 118 -8.70 4.06 -8.43
N GLU A 119 -8.16 4.99 -7.62
CA GLU A 119 -7.18 5.98 -8.09
C GLU A 119 -5.84 5.33 -8.47
N TYR A 120 -5.47 4.23 -7.82
CA TYR A 120 -4.30 3.44 -8.18
C TYR A 120 -4.61 2.47 -9.33
N GLY A 121 -5.86 2.03 -9.45
CA GLY A 121 -6.40 1.28 -10.59
C GLY A 121 -6.15 -0.23 -10.56
N GLY A 122 -5.00 -0.67 -10.05
CA GLY A 122 -4.67 -2.07 -9.84
C GLY A 122 -3.32 -2.26 -9.14
N ALA A 123 -3.11 -3.44 -8.57
CA ALA A 123 -1.87 -3.80 -7.89
C ALA A 123 -0.90 -4.49 -8.88
N PRO A 124 0.39 -4.11 -8.91
CA PRO A 124 1.38 -4.84 -9.67
C PRO A 124 1.66 -6.21 -9.05
N LEU A 125 1.57 -7.27 -9.86
CA LEU A 125 1.98 -8.63 -9.47
C LEU A 125 3.47 -8.80 -9.77
N LEU A 126 4.29 -8.48 -8.77
CA LEU A 126 5.74 -8.62 -8.82
C LEU A 126 6.15 -10.11 -8.80
N GLY A 127 7.32 -10.42 -9.36
CA GLY A 127 7.87 -11.78 -9.42
C GLY A 127 7.43 -12.59 -10.65
N THR A 128 6.58 -12.02 -11.50
CA THR A 128 6.24 -12.59 -12.81
C THR A 128 7.29 -12.22 -13.87
N GLN A 129 7.41 -13.02 -14.94
CA GLN A 129 8.38 -12.76 -16.01
C GLN A 129 8.07 -11.46 -16.80
N LYS A 130 6.80 -11.06 -16.85
CA LYS A 130 6.31 -9.88 -17.60
C LYS A 130 5.49 -8.97 -16.68
N THR A 131 5.32 -7.71 -17.05
CA THR A 131 4.47 -6.77 -16.28
C THR A 131 3.05 -7.30 -16.20
N CYS A 132 2.57 -7.52 -14.97
CA CYS A 132 1.21 -7.96 -14.69
C CYS A 132 0.58 -7.01 -13.67
N ILE A 133 -0.56 -6.42 -14.02
CA ILE A 133 -1.34 -5.55 -13.13
C ILE A 133 -2.67 -6.23 -12.85
N ILE A 134 -2.96 -6.51 -11.58
CA ILE A 134 -4.22 -7.10 -11.13
C ILE A 134 -5.20 -5.97 -10.83
N ALA A 135 -6.25 -5.88 -11.63
CA ALA A 135 -7.39 -5.01 -11.36
C ALA A 135 -8.42 -5.77 -10.50
N HIS A 136 -9.17 -5.04 -9.66
CA HIS A 136 -10.24 -5.63 -8.86
C HIS A 136 -11.43 -6.05 -9.74
N GLY A 137 -12.17 -7.09 -9.37
CA GLY A 137 -13.31 -7.59 -10.18
C GLY A 137 -14.42 -6.54 -10.40
N ALA A 138 -14.63 -5.66 -9.41
CA ALA A 138 -15.56 -4.54 -9.50
C ALA A 138 -14.95 -3.23 -10.06
N SER A 139 -13.83 -3.33 -10.80
CA SER A 139 -13.10 -2.16 -11.32
C SER A 139 -13.95 -1.33 -12.27
N SER A 140 -14.06 -0.03 -11.98
CA SER A 140 -14.68 0.94 -12.88
C SER A 140 -13.80 1.22 -14.12
N SER A 141 -14.38 1.83 -15.15
CA SER A 141 -13.63 2.28 -16.34
C SER A 141 -12.43 3.19 -15.99
N LYS A 142 -12.57 3.99 -14.94
CA LYS A 142 -11.49 4.81 -14.39
C LYS A 142 -10.38 3.95 -13.77
N ALA A 143 -10.74 2.93 -13.00
CA ALA A 143 -9.77 2.01 -12.40
C ALA A 143 -8.97 1.26 -13.48
N ILE A 144 -9.66 0.78 -14.53
CA ILE A 144 -9.00 0.14 -15.69
C ILE A 144 -8.07 1.11 -16.42
N LYS A 145 -8.50 2.36 -16.69
CA LYS A 145 -7.63 3.39 -17.27
C LYS A 145 -6.36 3.60 -16.42
N ASN A 146 -6.52 3.66 -15.10
CA ASN A 146 -5.40 3.84 -14.17
C ASN A 146 -4.47 2.61 -14.15
N ALA A 147 -5.01 1.38 -14.20
CA ALA A 147 -4.23 0.16 -14.30
C ALA A 147 -3.37 0.12 -15.59
N ILE A 148 -3.91 0.55 -16.73
CA ILE A 148 -3.17 0.68 -17.99
C ILE A 148 -2.05 1.73 -17.87
N ARG A 149 -2.32 2.88 -17.22
CA ARG A 149 -1.30 3.89 -16.95
C ARG A 149 -0.15 3.31 -16.12
N VAL A 150 -0.46 2.59 -15.04
CA VAL A 150 0.55 1.93 -14.20
C VAL A 150 1.33 0.89 -14.99
N ALA A 151 0.67 0.06 -15.81
CA ALA A 151 1.36 -0.91 -16.68
C ALA A 151 2.35 -0.22 -17.64
N LYS A 152 1.95 0.91 -18.24
CA LYS A 152 2.82 1.71 -19.11
C LYS A 152 4.04 2.24 -18.35
N GLU A 153 3.86 2.73 -17.12
CA GLU A 153 4.96 3.20 -16.27
C GLU A 153 5.93 2.06 -15.92
N PHE A 154 5.41 0.89 -15.55
CA PHE A 154 6.22 -0.30 -15.27
C PHE A 154 7.10 -0.73 -16.44
N VAL A 155 6.53 -0.75 -17.64
CA VAL A 155 7.25 -1.09 -18.88
C VAL A 155 8.27 0.02 -19.22
N GLY A 156 7.88 1.29 -19.12
CA GLY A 156 8.76 2.43 -19.40
C GLY A 156 9.98 2.49 -18.49
N HIS A 157 9.82 2.13 -17.21
CA HIS A 157 10.91 2.07 -16.23
C HIS A 157 11.68 0.74 -16.22
N GLN A 158 11.30 -0.24 -17.04
CA GLN A 158 11.94 -1.57 -17.10
C GLN A 158 12.03 -2.23 -15.71
N ILE A 159 10.93 -2.15 -14.94
CA ILE A 159 10.91 -2.59 -13.54
C ILE A 159 11.25 -4.08 -13.42
N ASN A 160 10.74 -4.93 -14.33
CA ASN A 160 11.01 -6.36 -14.30
C ASN A 160 12.49 -6.67 -14.54
N GLU A 161 13.10 -6.01 -15.54
CA GLU A 161 14.52 -6.16 -15.83
C GLU A 161 15.38 -5.71 -14.66
N ASN A 162 14.99 -4.63 -13.99
CA ASN A 162 15.70 -4.11 -12.82
C ASN A 162 15.57 -5.04 -11.61
N ILE A 163 14.40 -5.65 -11.39
CA ILE A 163 14.21 -6.68 -10.37
C ILE A 163 15.09 -7.91 -10.67
N ILE A 164 15.11 -8.38 -11.91
CA ILE A 164 15.95 -9.54 -12.30
C ILE A 164 17.44 -9.25 -12.06
N LYS A 165 17.90 -8.05 -12.41
CA LYS A 165 19.29 -7.63 -12.14
C LYS A 165 19.60 -7.60 -10.65
N ALA A 166 18.70 -7.04 -9.83
CA ALA A 166 18.88 -6.93 -8.39
C ALA A 166 18.87 -8.27 -7.64
N ILE A 167 18.23 -9.31 -8.20
CA ILE A 167 18.21 -10.67 -7.60
C ILE A 167 19.43 -11.49 -8.02
N LYS A 168 20.01 -11.22 -9.20
CA LYS A 168 21.13 -11.99 -9.77
C LYS A 168 22.52 -11.44 -9.40
N GLY A 169 22.61 -10.15 -9.09
CA GLY A 169 23.83 -9.48 -8.65
C GLY A 169 23.98 -9.57 -7.14
#